data_AF-A0A969JX03-F1
#
_entry.id   AF-A0A969JX03-F1
#
_cell.length_a   1.000
_cell.length_b   1.000
_cell.length_c   1.000
_cell.angle_alpha   90.00
_cell.angle_beta   90.00
_cell.angle_gamma   90.00
#
_symmetry.space_group_name_H-M   'P 1'
#
loop_
_entity.id
_entity.type
_entity.pdbx_description
1 polymer ?
#
loop_
_entity_poly.entity_id
_entity_poly.type
_entity_poly.pdbx_seq_one_letter_code
_entity_poly.pdbx_strand_id
1 'polypeptide(L)'
;MNRDLATRRAFEALASGDYAQAAHLARTILKDSPNDRAALTVSGRLAIAAQELEVARALFDRILAQPPQRAALDRPGAGTNGTA
;
A
#
# COMPACT_ATOMS: atom_id res chain seq x y z
N MET A 1 4.67 -11.15 16.01
CA MET A 1 5.59 -10.48 15.06
C MET A 1 5.13 -9.04 14.91
N ASN A 2 5.99 -8.04 15.13
CA ASN A 2 5.56 -6.63 15.05
C ASN A 2 5.22 -6.27 13.59
N ARG A 3 3.98 -5.83 13.34
CA ARG A 3 3.47 -5.49 12.00
C ARG A 3 4.33 -4.44 11.29
N ASP A 4 4.76 -3.42 12.02
CA ASP A 4 5.66 -2.36 11.55
C ASP A 4 7.03 -2.89 11.10
N LEU A 5 7.60 -3.81 11.87
CA LEU A 5 8.90 -4.43 11.53
C LEU A 5 8.77 -5.32 10.29
N ALA A 6 7.69 -6.10 10.21
CA ALA A 6 7.41 -6.94 9.05
C ALA A 6 7.22 -6.09 7.78
N THR A 7 6.53 -4.95 7.92
CA THR A 7 6.31 -4.00 6.83
C THR A 7 7.62 -3.41 6.33
N ARG A 8 8.47 -2.89 7.21
CA ARG A 8 9.80 -2.37 6.82
C ARG A 8 10.62 -3.42 6.09
N ARG A 9 10.69 -4.64 6.63
CA ARG A 9 11.43 -5.75 6.00
C ARG A 9 10.85 -6.13 4.64
N ALA A 10 9.53 -6.08 4.47
CA ALA A 10 8.89 -6.40 3.19
C ALA A 10 9.28 -5.38 2.11
N PHE A 11 9.33 -4.08 2.46
CA PHE A 11 9.80 -3.04 1.55
C PHE A 11 11.28 -3.13 1.24
N GLU A 12 12.10 -3.48 2.24
CA GLU A 12 13.54 -3.69 2.07
C GLU A 12 13.82 -4.87 1.13
N ALA A 13 13.17 -6.02 1.36
CA ALA A 13 13.28 -7.19 0.49
C ALA A 13 12.87 -6.86 -0.95
N LEU A 14 11.78 -6.10 -1.12
CA LEU A 14 11.34 -5.63 -2.43
C LEU A 14 12.38 -4.71 -3.11
N ALA A 15 13.01 -3.81 -2.36
CA ALA A 15 14.04 -2.92 -2.88
C ALA A 15 15.33 -3.67 -3.26
N SER A 16 15.65 -4.73 -2.51
CA SER A 16 16.78 -5.62 -2.78
C SER A 16 16.52 -6.63 -3.91
N GLY A 17 15.30 -6.66 -4.47
CA GLY A 17 14.90 -7.61 -5.51
C GLY A 17 14.57 -9.02 -4.98
N ASP A 18 14.55 -9.21 -3.66
CA ASP A 18 14.12 -10.46 -3.03
C ASP A 18 12.59 -10.54 -2.99
N TYR A 19 12.01 -10.81 -4.16
CA TYR A 19 10.57 -10.90 -4.34
C TYR A 19 9.93 -12.03 -3.52
N ALA A 20 10.66 -13.12 -3.28
CA ALA A 20 10.17 -14.25 -2.50
C ALA A 20 9.99 -13.88 -1.02
N GLN A 21 10.99 -13.23 -0.43
CA GLN A 21 10.92 -12.77 0.95
C GLN A 21 9.87 -11.65 1.11
N ALA A 22 9.81 -10.71 0.17
CA ALA A 22 8.79 -9.66 0.17
C ALA A 22 7.37 -10.25 0.10
N ALA A 23 7.13 -11.24 -0.76
CA ALA A 23 5.85 -11.92 -0.88
C ALA A 23 5.47 -12.67 0.40
N HIS A 24 6.43 -13.37 1.01
CA HIS A 24 6.21 -14.08 2.27
C HIS A 24 5.81 -13.13 3.41
N LEU A 25 6.53 -12.01 3.54
CA LEU A 25 6.24 -11.00 4.56
C LEU A 25 4.90 -10.31 4.31
N ALA A 26 4.60 -9.92 3.07
CA ALA A 26 3.32 -9.32 2.70
C ALA A 26 2.16 -10.26 3.01
N ARG A 27 2.27 -11.56 2.65
CA ARG A 27 1.24 -12.56 2.97
C ARG A 27 1.05 -12.75 4.47
N THR A 28 2.14 -12.70 5.25
CA THR A 28 2.09 -12.80 6.70
C THR A 28 1.34 -11.61 7.31
N ILE A 29 1.60 -10.40 6.82
CA ILE A 29 0.89 -9.19 7.26
C ILE A 29 -0.58 -9.26 6.84
N LEU A 30 -0.89 -9.66 5.61
CA LEU A 30 -2.28 -9.78 5.13
C LEU A 30 -3.08 -10.87 5.86
N LYS A 31 -2.42 -11.91 6.39
CA LYS A 31 -3.08 -12.93 7.20
C LYS A 31 -3.60 -12.35 8.53
N ASP A 32 -2.84 -11.44 9.12
CA ASP A 32 -3.17 -10.79 10.39
C ASP A 32 -4.04 -9.54 10.18
N SER A 33 -3.78 -8.79 9.10
CA SER A 33 -4.45 -7.56 8.71
C SER A 33 -4.77 -7.59 7.20
N PRO A 34 -5.91 -8.19 6.79
CA PRO A 34 -6.28 -8.41 5.38
C PRO A 34 -6.46 -7.13 4.55
N ASN A 35 -6.62 -6.00 5.23
CA ASN A 35 -6.82 -4.69 4.65
C ASN A 35 -5.65 -3.74 4.96
N ASP A 36 -4.47 -4.28 5.32
CA ASP A 36 -3.30 -3.44 5.54
C ASP A 36 -2.81 -2.80 4.25
N ARG A 37 -2.83 -1.46 4.21
CA ARG A 37 -2.42 -0.66 3.04
C ARG A 37 -0.98 -0.95 2.64
N ALA A 38 -0.09 -1.15 3.61
CA ALA A 38 1.32 -1.33 3.34
C ALA A 38 1.59 -2.71 2.72
N ALA A 39 0.98 -3.76 3.24
CA ALA A 39 1.09 -5.10 2.67
C ALA A 39 0.44 -5.21 1.28
N LEU A 40 -0.73 -4.60 1.07
CA LEU A 40 -1.34 -4.50 -0.26
C LEU A 40 -0.43 -3.74 -1.24
N THR A 41 0.27 -2.70 -0.77
CA THR A 41 1.24 -1.94 -1.59
C THR A 41 2.42 -2.81 -1.99
N VAL A 42 2.99 -3.59 -1.06
CA VAL A 42 4.08 -4.53 -1.37
C VAL A 42 3.63 -5.58 -2.37
N SER A 43 2.44 -6.18 -2.16
CA SER A 43 1.86 -7.14 -3.11
C SER A 43 1.62 -6.53 -4.50
N GLY A 44 1.13 -5.28 -4.56
CA GLY A 44 0.93 -4.57 -5.83
C GLY A 44 2.24 -4.33 -6.57
N ARG A 45 3.31 -3.94 -5.86
CA ARG A 45 4.64 -3.76 -6.46
C ARG A 45 5.28 -5.08 -6.90
N LEU A 46 5.05 -6.17 -6.16
CA LEU A 46 5.47 -7.51 -6.56
C LEU A 46 4.78 -7.94 -7.85
N ALA A 47 3.48 -7.68 -7.98
CA ALA A 47 2.73 -7.96 -9.19
C ALA A 47 3.26 -7.15 -10.40
N ILE A 48 3.64 -5.87 -10.20
CA ILE A 48 4.32 -5.09 -11.26
C ILE A 48 5.64 -5.75 -11.67
N ALA A 49 6.46 -6.17 -10.71
CA ALA A 49 7.73 -6.85 -10.98
C ALA A 49 7.53 -8.19 -11.70
N ALA A 50 6.43 -8.89 -11.41
CA ALA A 50 6.02 -10.13 -12.08
C ALA A 50 5.31 -9.91 -13.43
N GLN A 51 5.18 -8.66 -13.91
CA GLN A 51 4.42 -8.28 -15.11
C GLN A 51 2.91 -8.56 -15.03
N GLU A 52 2.38 -8.85 -13.84
CA GLU A 52 0.95 -9.06 -13.58
C GLU A 52 0.25 -7.71 -13.34
N LEU A 53 0.21 -6.85 -14.36
CA LEU A 53 -0.29 -5.48 -14.24
C LEU A 53 -1.77 -5.41 -13.84
N GLU A 54 -2.59 -6.37 -14.28
CA GLU A 54 -4.01 -6.44 -13.90
C GLU A 54 -4.18 -6.72 -12.40
N VAL A 55 -3.38 -7.63 -11.86
CA VAL A 55 -3.36 -7.98 -10.43
C VAL A 55 -2.88 -6.78 -9.62
N ALA A 56 -1.81 -6.13 -10.05
CA ALA A 56 -1.30 -4.91 -9.43
C ALA A 56 -2.40 -3.84 -9.38
N ARG A 57 -3.09 -3.59 -10.50
CA ARG A 57 -4.17 -2.63 -10.60
C ARG A 57 -5.29 -2.94 -9.61
N ALA A 58 -5.75 -4.19 -9.54
CA ALA A 58 -6.80 -4.60 -8.60
C ALA A 58 -6.39 -4.40 -7.13
N LEU A 59 -5.12 -4.67 -6.79
CA LEU A 59 -4.60 -4.45 -5.44
C LEU A 59 -4.57 -2.96 -5.08
N PHE A 60 -4.14 -2.09 -6.00
CA PHE A 60 -4.16 -0.64 -5.77
C PHE A 60 -5.58 -0.08 -5.71
N ASP A 61 -6.48 -0.57 -6.55
CA ASP A 61 -7.91 -0.20 -6.50
C ASP A 61 -8.51 -0.53 -5.13
N ARG A 62 -8.18 -1.70 -4.58
CA ARG A 62 -8.58 -2.08 -3.23
C ARG A 62 -8.00 -1.17 -2.13
N ILE A 63 -6.78 -0.66 -2.29
CA ILE A 63 -6.21 0.35 -1.37
C ILE A 63 -6.94 1.69 -1.48
N LEU A 64 -7.34 2.08 -2.69
CA LEU A 64 -8.07 3.33 -2.95
C LEU A 64 -9.53 3.26 -2.47
N ALA A 65 -10.15 2.08 -2.59
CA ALA A 65 -11.52 1.82 -2.11
C ALA A 65 -11.61 1.76 -0.58
N GLN A 66 -10.50 1.54 0.12
CA GLN A 66 -10.48 1.65 1.57
C GLN A 66 -10.70 3.11 1.98
N PRO A 67 -11.53 3.37 3.01
CA PRO A 67 -11.72 4.72 3.51
C PRO A 67 -10.34 5.31 3.79
N PRO A 68 -10.06 6.54 3.33
CA PRO A 68 -8.81 7.19 3.65
C PRO A 68 -8.70 7.19 5.16
N GLN A 69 -7.70 6.49 5.69
CA GLN A 69 -7.38 6.53 7.11
C GLN A 69 -6.92 7.95 7.37
N ARG A 70 -7.89 8.82 7.69
CA ARG A 70 -7.80 10.29 7.85
C ARG A 70 -6.39 10.80 7.62
N ALA A 71 -6.06 11.12 6.36
CA ALA A 71 -5.12 12.19 6.16
C ALA A 71 -5.79 13.42 6.78
N ALA A 72 -5.33 13.82 7.95
CA ALA A 72 -5.63 15.11 8.55
C ALA A 72 -5.04 16.19 7.62
N LEU A 73 -5.75 16.46 6.53
CA LEU A 73 -5.55 17.58 5.64
C LEU A 73 -6.92 18.20 5.36
N ASP A 74 -7.65 18.48 6.43
CA ASP A 74 -8.51 19.66 6.42
C ASP A 74 -7.62 20.87 6.67
N ARG A 75 -6.90 21.31 5.63
CA ARG A 75 -6.47 22.70 5.55
C ARG A 75 -7.40 23.36 4.54
N PRO A 76 -8.49 24.01 4.96
CA PRO A 76 -9.29 24.83 4.05
C PRO A 76 -8.43 26.04 3.66
N GLY A 77 -7.76 25.92 2.52
CA GLY A 77 -6.82 26.94 2.08
C GLY A 77 -6.48 26.79 0.61
N ALA A 78 -7.44 27.07 -0.27
CA ALA A 78 -7.22 27.85 -1.48
C ALA A 78 -8.52 28.09 -2.26
N GLY A 79 -8.99 29.35 -2.21
CA GLY A 79 -9.46 30.11 -3.37
C GLY A 79 -10.63 29.59 -4.17
N THR A 80 -11.79 30.23 -4.02
CA THR A 80 -12.41 31.08 -5.06
C THR A 80 -13.83 31.42 -4.62
N ASN A 81 -14.06 32.64 -4.15
CA ASN A 81 -15.27 33.33 -4.59
C ASN A 81 -15.02 34.84 -4.57
N GLY A 82 -14.94 35.40 -5.77
CA GLY A 82 -15.13 36.83 -5.96
C GLY A 82 -16.60 37.14 -5.71
N THR A 83 -16.86 38.01 -4.75
CA THR A 83 -18.11 38.76 -4.62
C THR A 83 -17.67 40.17 -4.24
N ALA A 84 -17.59 41.05 -5.22
CA ALA A 84 -18.65 42.01 -5.59
C ALA A 84 -18.30 43.39 -5.01
#